data_AF-A4S3W9-F1
#
_entry.id   AF-A4S3W9-F1
#
_cell.length_a   1.000
_cell.length_b   1.000
_cell.length_c   1.000
_cell.angle_alpha   90.00
_cell.angle_beta   90.00
_cell.angle_gamma   90.00
#
_symmetry.space_group_name_H-M   'P 1'
#
loop_
_entity.id
_entity.type
_entity.pdbx_description
1 polymer ?
#
loop_
_entity_poly.entity_id
_entity_poly.type
_entity_poly.pdbx_seq_one_letter_code
_entity_poly.pdbx_strand_id
1 'polypeptide(L)'
;MVAVRDFIVDAGLDEHYAARFVEQGVDTVDDLRYERDLDALLEDVGVRDDDAATFREALKRALAGEKKRAPSGDDLAEAVKASMASSRARQGLDGDGAGGSGRVTGGAVRMGGAKVEDYAPKLTLDDAVTEDVNARLGVATAKEIEDILAAHRDKDFLRLLKLREVPIDSLGKVEWSGHEAVKTNEIAMRCKLLSLRLDKSRNAHAKAPAAQRAVKNVLDLLSHKDTRKEYLTLAVRRKVEELRAEGKIQGGGHVSFTGVHYGSGAAATRAAEENYVSKDMLNEMPTYDETIHLDMSDENARAAFAARGAEPKKSSAPKVDVSSIRAKLASKTKKPRFM
;
A
#
# COMPACT_ATOMS: atom_id res chain seq x y z
N MET A 1 9.23 -19.56 -6.82
CA MET A 1 9.76 -18.79 -5.70
C MET A 1 11.16 -19.31 -5.43
N VAL A 2 12.17 -18.51 -5.78
CA VAL A 2 13.59 -18.88 -5.61
C VAL A 2 14.06 -18.37 -4.25
N ALA A 3 14.67 -19.22 -3.44
CA ALA A 3 15.21 -18.81 -2.14
C ALA A 3 16.37 -17.83 -2.34
N VAL A 4 16.47 -16.81 -1.47
CA VAL A 4 17.56 -15.83 -1.53
C VAL A 4 18.94 -16.48 -1.43
N ARG A 5 19.05 -17.55 -0.64
CA ARG A 5 20.30 -18.31 -0.49
C ARG A 5 20.76 -18.91 -1.82
N ASP A 6 19.86 -19.62 -2.50
CA ASP A 6 20.16 -20.25 -3.79
C ASP A 6 20.49 -19.18 -4.85
N PHE A 7 19.78 -18.04 -4.81
CA PHE A 7 20.06 -16.91 -5.69
C PHE A 7 21.44 -16.28 -5.46
N ILE A 8 21.88 -16.12 -4.22
CA ILE A 8 23.19 -15.55 -3.88
C ILE A 8 24.32 -16.47 -4.35
N VAL A 9 24.17 -17.78 -4.13
CA VAL A 9 25.14 -18.78 -4.60
C VAL A 9 25.18 -18.82 -6.14
N ASP A 10 24.02 -18.81 -6.81
CA ASP A 10 23.92 -18.79 -8.27
C ASP A 10 24.46 -17.49 -8.90
N ALA A 11 24.40 -16.38 -8.16
CA ALA A 11 25.00 -15.10 -8.54
C ALA A 11 26.54 -15.08 -8.39
N GLY A 12 27.14 -16.15 -7.83
CA GLY A 12 28.57 -16.22 -7.55
C GLY A 12 29.02 -15.36 -6.38
N LEU A 13 28.08 -14.97 -5.51
CA LEU A 13 28.33 -14.19 -4.31
C LEU A 13 28.56 -15.11 -3.11
N ASP A 14 29.28 -14.60 -2.12
CA ASP A 14 29.61 -15.38 -0.94
C ASP A 14 28.35 -15.70 -0.11
N GLU A 15 28.21 -16.97 0.25
CA GLU A 15 27.05 -17.53 0.94
C GLU A 15 26.78 -16.86 2.30
N HIS A 16 27.79 -16.25 2.95
CA HIS A 16 27.59 -15.52 4.20
C HIS A 16 26.61 -14.33 4.06
N TYR A 17 26.45 -13.77 2.85
CA TYR A 17 25.47 -12.73 2.61
C TYR A 17 24.03 -13.25 2.74
N ALA A 18 23.78 -14.52 2.42
CA ALA A 18 22.43 -15.11 2.47
C ALA A 18 21.84 -15.08 3.88
N ALA A 19 22.64 -15.38 4.90
CA ALA A 19 22.20 -15.30 6.28
C ALA A 19 21.77 -13.88 6.66
N ARG A 20 22.48 -12.86 6.17
CA ARG A 20 22.18 -11.45 6.45
C ARG A 20 20.94 -10.94 5.71
N PHE A 21 20.69 -11.40 4.49
CA PHE A 21 19.42 -11.10 3.82
C PHE A 21 18.22 -11.70 4.57
N VAL A 22 18.36 -12.93 5.08
CA VAL A 22 17.34 -13.57 5.93
C VAL A 22 17.16 -12.81 7.24
N GLU A 23 18.23 -12.30 7.85
CA GLU A 23 18.17 -11.42 9.03
C GLU A 23 17.41 -10.11 8.76
N GLN A 24 17.44 -9.60 7.52
CA GLN A 24 16.65 -8.46 7.06
C GLN A 24 15.23 -8.84 6.61
N GLY A 25 14.84 -10.11 6.76
CA GLY A 25 13.51 -10.60 6.41
C GLY A 25 13.30 -10.84 4.91
N VAL A 26 14.38 -11.01 4.15
CA VAL A 26 14.36 -11.32 2.72
C VAL A 26 14.68 -12.80 2.53
N ASP A 27 13.63 -13.61 2.41
CA ASP A 27 13.75 -15.07 2.30
C ASP A 27 13.80 -15.52 0.83
N THR A 28 13.25 -14.74 -0.09
CA THR A 28 13.07 -15.10 -1.50
C THR A 28 13.37 -13.95 -2.45
N VAL A 29 13.71 -14.27 -3.70
CA VAL A 29 13.99 -13.27 -4.74
C VAL A 29 12.77 -12.39 -5.04
N ASP A 30 11.57 -12.90 -4.79
CA ASP A 30 10.32 -12.15 -4.96
C ASP A 30 10.19 -11.02 -3.94
N ASP A 31 10.78 -11.15 -2.75
CA ASP A 31 10.80 -10.09 -1.73
C ASP A 31 11.65 -8.89 -2.21
N LEU A 32 12.74 -9.16 -2.93
CA LEU A 32 13.61 -8.15 -3.54
C LEU A 32 12.94 -7.40 -4.70
N ARG A 33 11.89 -7.96 -5.31
CA ARG A 33 11.18 -7.35 -6.45
C ARG A 33 10.46 -6.05 -6.06
N TYR A 34 10.04 -5.96 -4.80
CA TYR A 34 9.28 -4.84 -4.27
C TYR A 34 10.09 -3.96 -3.31
N GLU A 35 11.38 -4.26 -3.15
CA GLU A 35 12.24 -3.47 -2.29
C GLU A 35 12.44 -2.08 -2.89
N ARG A 36 12.09 -1.04 -2.11
CA ARG A 36 12.06 0.33 -2.60
C ARG A 36 13.44 0.98 -2.57
N ASP A 37 14.31 0.48 -1.69
CA ASP A 37 15.67 0.96 -1.53
C ASP A 37 16.66 -0.22 -1.45
N LEU A 38 16.89 -0.83 -2.62
CA LEU A 38 17.80 -1.96 -2.75
C LEU A 38 19.24 -1.60 -2.34
N ASP A 39 19.64 -0.34 -2.51
CA ASP A 39 21.00 0.10 -2.19
C ASP A 39 21.21 0.16 -0.67
N ALA A 40 20.23 0.65 0.08
CA ALA A 40 20.28 0.59 1.55
C ALA A 40 20.29 -0.85 2.07
N LEU A 41 19.48 -1.75 1.48
CA LEU A 41 19.48 -3.17 1.85
C LEU A 41 20.84 -3.82 1.60
N LEU A 42 21.47 -3.52 0.46
CA LEU A 42 22.81 -4.05 0.14
C LEU A 42 23.87 -3.55 1.12
N GLU A 43 23.80 -2.28 1.52
CA GLU A 43 24.67 -1.71 2.55
C GLU A 43 24.48 -2.40 3.92
N ASP A 44 23.24 -2.63 4.34
CA ASP A 44 22.91 -3.25 5.64
C ASP A 44 23.35 -4.73 5.71
N VAL A 45 23.21 -5.46 4.61
CA VAL A 45 23.72 -6.84 4.47
C VAL A 45 25.25 -6.84 4.35
N GLY A 46 25.85 -5.71 3.96
CA GLY A 46 27.28 -5.53 3.80
C GLY A 46 27.81 -5.90 2.42
N VAL A 47 26.92 -6.11 1.44
CA VAL A 47 27.24 -6.32 0.03
C VAL A 47 27.62 -4.96 -0.56
N ARG A 48 28.90 -4.79 -0.89
CA ARG A 48 29.46 -3.49 -1.31
C ARG A 48 30.24 -3.62 -2.62
N ASP A 49 30.51 -2.49 -3.24
CA ASP A 49 31.39 -2.36 -4.39
C ASP A 49 31.05 -3.35 -5.53
N ASP A 50 32.01 -4.17 -5.96
CA ASP A 50 31.86 -5.10 -7.09
C ASP A 50 30.82 -6.21 -6.81
N ASP A 51 30.66 -6.62 -5.55
CA ASP A 51 29.64 -7.60 -5.15
C ASP A 51 28.23 -6.99 -5.28
N ALA A 52 28.06 -5.70 -4.98
CA ALA A 52 26.79 -5.00 -5.16
C ALA A 52 26.44 -4.83 -6.65
N ALA A 53 27.43 -4.63 -7.51
CA ALA A 53 27.22 -4.62 -8.96
C ALA A 53 26.77 -6.00 -9.46
N THR A 54 27.48 -7.06 -9.06
CA THR A 54 27.18 -8.47 -9.38
C THR A 54 25.78 -8.86 -8.93
N PHE A 55 25.39 -8.48 -7.70
CA PHE A 55 24.06 -8.72 -7.16
C PHE A 55 22.96 -8.07 -8.01
N ARG A 56 23.12 -6.79 -8.38
CA ARG A 56 22.11 -6.06 -9.16
C ARG A 56 21.93 -6.66 -10.56
N GLU A 57 23.02 -7.09 -11.20
CA GLU A 57 22.94 -7.76 -12.51
C GLU A 57 22.25 -9.12 -12.41
N ALA A 58 22.58 -9.92 -11.39
CA ALA A 58 21.93 -11.19 -11.12
C ALA A 58 20.43 -11.00 -10.84
N LEU A 59 20.06 -10.01 -10.02
CA LEU A 59 18.66 -9.72 -9.68
C LEU A 59 17.88 -9.27 -10.91
N LYS A 60 18.47 -8.39 -11.73
CA LYS A 60 17.86 -7.95 -12.99
C LYS A 60 17.63 -9.12 -13.95
N ARG A 61 18.55 -10.08 -14.00
CA ARG A 61 18.42 -11.29 -14.83
C ARG A 61 17.35 -12.24 -14.29
N ALA A 62 17.29 -12.44 -12.97
CA ALA A 62 16.29 -13.25 -12.31
C ALA A 62 14.88 -12.68 -12.52
N LEU A 63 14.70 -11.37 -12.34
CA LEU A 63 13.42 -10.67 -12.55
C LEU A 63 13.04 -10.53 -14.03
N ALA A 64 14.01 -10.51 -14.94
CA ALA A 64 13.76 -10.54 -16.39
C ALA A 64 13.27 -11.91 -16.88
N GLY A 65 13.58 -12.99 -16.16
CA GLY A 65 13.17 -14.36 -16.48
C GLY A 65 11.65 -14.60 -16.44
N GLU A 66 10.87 -13.72 -15.80
CA GLU A 66 9.40 -13.80 -15.78
C GLU A 66 8.69 -13.09 -16.92
N LYS A 67 9.39 -12.31 -17.76
CA LYS A 67 8.75 -11.77 -18.97
C LYS A 67 8.72 -12.85 -20.04
N LYS A 68 7.52 -13.38 -20.32
CA LYS A 68 7.20 -13.88 -21.67
C LYS A 68 7.79 -12.90 -22.66
N ARG A 69 8.76 -13.39 -23.44
CA ARG A 69 9.46 -12.67 -24.49
C ARG A 69 8.41 -11.95 -25.33
N ALA A 70 8.54 -10.63 -25.47
CA ALA A 70 7.69 -9.88 -26.40
C ALA A 70 7.86 -10.54 -27.79
N PRO A 71 6.76 -10.88 -28.48
CA PRO A 71 6.85 -11.44 -29.81
C PRO A 71 7.58 -10.44 -30.70
N SER A 72 8.56 -10.93 -31.45
CA SER A 72 9.17 -10.16 -32.52
C SER A 72 8.10 -9.87 -33.58
N GLY A 73 8.30 -8.86 -34.44
CA GLY A 73 7.27 -8.41 -35.40
C GLY A 73 6.68 -9.53 -36.28
N ASP A 74 7.45 -10.60 -36.51
CA ASP A 74 7.02 -11.77 -37.28
C ASP A 74 6.08 -12.70 -36.47
N ASP A 75 6.27 -12.79 -35.16
CA ASP A 75 5.43 -13.60 -34.25
C ASP A 75 4.03 -13.00 -34.05
N LEU A 76 3.88 -11.68 -34.21
CA LEU A 76 2.59 -11.00 -34.11
C LEU A 76 1.70 -11.35 -35.31
N ALA A 77 2.29 -11.44 -36.51
CA ALA A 77 1.57 -11.81 -37.73
C ALA A 77 1.11 -13.27 -37.69
N GLU A 78 1.92 -14.16 -37.10
CA GLU A 78 1.59 -15.57 -36.93
C GLU A 78 0.53 -15.77 -35.83
N ALA A 79 0.63 -15.05 -34.72
CA ALA A 79 -0.37 -15.06 -33.64
C ALA A 79 -1.72 -14.47 -34.09
N VAL A 80 -1.71 -13.43 -34.92
CA VAL A 80 -2.94 -12.88 -35.53
C VAL A 80 -3.52 -13.87 -36.54
N LYS A 81 -2.71 -14.56 -37.35
CA LYS A 81 -3.18 -15.65 -38.22
C LYS A 81 -3.79 -16.81 -37.43
N ALA A 82 -3.16 -17.24 -36.34
CA ALA A 82 -3.66 -18.31 -35.48
C ALA A 82 -4.96 -17.91 -34.75
N SER A 83 -5.06 -16.65 -34.31
CA SER A 83 -6.26 -16.09 -33.69
C SER A 83 -7.40 -15.92 -34.70
N MET A 84 -7.10 -15.50 -35.94
CA MET A 84 -8.09 -15.44 -37.01
C MET A 84 -8.53 -16.83 -37.48
N ALA A 85 -7.65 -17.82 -37.55
CA ALA A 85 -7.99 -19.20 -37.84
C ALA A 85 -8.87 -19.82 -36.73
N SER A 86 -8.55 -19.55 -35.47
CA SER A 86 -9.37 -19.97 -34.31
C SER A 86 -10.74 -19.28 -34.29
N SER A 87 -10.81 -18.01 -34.70
CA SER A 87 -12.07 -17.28 -34.84
C SER A 87 -12.92 -17.77 -36.01
N ARG A 88 -12.29 -18.15 -37.13
CA ARG A 88 -12.95 -18.78 -38.29
C ARG A 88 -13.53 -20.15 -37.96
N ALA A 89 -12.79 -20.97 -37.21
CA ALA A 89 -13.25 -22.27 -36.72
C ALA A 89 -14.43 -22.14 -35.74
N ARG A 90 -14.49 -21.08 -34.93
CA ARG A 90 -15.62 -20.79 -34.02
C ARG A 90 -16.86 -20.24 -34.72
N GLN A 91 -16.72 -19.61 -35.88
CA GLN A 91 -17.83 -19.12 -36.71
C GLN A 91 -18.34 -20.15 -37.72
N GLY A 92 -17.81 -21.39 -37.72
CA GLY A 92 -18.25 -22.45 -38.63
C GLY A 92 -17.95 -22.16 -40.11
N LEU A 93 -16.89 -21.39 -40.39
CA LEU A 93 -16.53 -20.99 -41.76
C LEU A 93 -15.55 -21.95 -42.46
N ASP A 94 -15.07 -22.99 -41.77
CA ASP A 94 -14.22 -24.04 -42.36
C ASP A 94 -14.95 -25.38 -42.28
N GLY A 95 -15.72 -25.67 -43.32
CA GLY A 95 -16.44 -26.93 -43.49
C GLY A 95 -16.82 -27.11 -44.96
N ASP A 96 -15.88 -27.63 -45.75
CA ASP A 96 -16.20 -28.24 -47.03
C ASP A 96 -17.05 -29.49 -46.78
N GLY A 97 -18.25 -29.52 -47.36
CA GLY A 97 -18.94 -30.76 -47.73
C GLY A 97 -20.20 -31.14 -46.94
N ALA A 98 -21.31 -30.45 -47.17
CA ALA A 98 -22.50 -30.98 -47.88
C ALA A 98 -23.83 -30.38 -47.37
N GLY A 99 -24.46 -29.59 -48.25
CA GLY A 99 -25.91 -29.43 -48.29
C GLY A 99 -26.45 -28.04 -47.96
N GLY A 100 -26.78 -27.28 -49.00
CA GLY A 100 -27.95 -26.38 -48.94
C GLY A 100 -27.71 -24.88 -49.11
N SER A 101 -27.46 -24.47 -50.36
CA SER A 101 -28.08 -23.32 -51.05
C SER A 101 -28.06 -21.93 -50.39
N GLY A 102 -27.33 -20.97 -50.98
CA GLY A 102 -27.54 -19.57 -50.60
C GLY A 102 -26.61 -18.47 -51.15
N ARG A 103 -26.06 -18.60 -52.36
CA ARG A 103 -25.68 -17.50 -53.30
C ARG A 103 -25.21 -16.16 -52.68
N VAL A 104 -23.88 -15.97 -52.58
CA VAL A 104 -23.26 -14.65 -52.45
C VAL A 104 -23.07 -14.04 -53.84
N THR A 105 -23.74 -12.91 -54.09
CA THR A 105 -23.38 -11.95 -55.15
C THR A 105 -23.09 -10.61 -54.51
N GLY A 106 -21.91 -10.08 -54.79
CA GLY A 106 -21.39 -8.84 -54.22
C GLY A 106 -22.26 -7.62 -54.48
N GLY A 107 -22.21 -6.68 -53.55
CA GLY A 107 -22.85 -5.36 -53.65
C GLY A 107 -22.39 -4.47 -52.51
N ALA A 108 -21.92 -3.28 -52.86
CA ALA A 108 -21.33 -2.27 -52.00
C ALA A 108 -22.09 -2.02 -50.68
N VAL A 109 -21.37 -2.01 -49.55
CA VAL A 109 -21.93 -1.55 -48.27
C VAL A 109 -21.93 -0.02 -48.29
N ARG A 110 -23.12 0.54 -48.53
CA ARG A 110 -23.43 1.95 -48.26
C ARG A 110 -23.36 2.18 -46.75
N MET A 111 -22.59 3.17 -46.34
CA MET A 111 -22.64 3.74 -44.99
C MET A 111 -24.01 4.40 -44.78
N GLY A 112 -24.90 3.71 -44.09
CA GLY A 112 -26.22 4.21 -43.66
C GLY A 112 -26.34 4.03 -42.15
N GLY A 113 -26.65 5.13 -41.45
CA GLY A 113 -26.49 5.29 -40.01
C GLY A 113 -27.28 4.32 -39.14
N ALA A 114 -26.59 3.79 -38.12
CA ALA A 114 -27.21 3.19 -36.96
C ALA A 114 -27.95 4.28 -36.17
N LYS A 115 -29.21 4.01 -35.83
CA LYS A 115 -29.97 4.86 -34.91
C LYS A 115 -29.52 4.54 -33.49
N VAL A 116 -29.76 5.47 -32.56
CA VAL A 116 -29.41 5.33 -31.13
C VAL A 116 -30.03 4.08 -30.49
N GLU A 117 -31.05 3.51 -31.14
CA GLU A 117 -31.76 2.28 -30.77
C GLU A 117 -30.99 0.97 -31.06
N ASP A 118 -29.92 1.01 -31.89
CA ASP A 118 -29.12 -0.17 -32.28
C ASP A 118 -27.97 -0.49 -31.30
N TYR A 119 -27.84 0.26 -30.21
CA TYR A 119 -26.96 -0.14 -29.10
C TYR A 119 -27.64 -1.27 -28.33
N ALA A 120 -26.94 -2.42 -28.24
CA ALA A 120 -27.26 -3.55 -27.39
C ALA A 120 -27.76 -3.09 -25.99
N PRO A 121 -28.70 -3.84 -25.37
CA PRO A 121 -29.35 -3.38 -24.15
C PRO A 121 -28.30 -3.02 -23.09
N LYS A 122 -28.43 -1.83 -22.49
CA LYS A 122 -27.71 -1.45 -21.28
C LYS A 122 -28.18 -2.34 -20.13
N LEU A 123 -27.70 -3.58 -20.10
CA LEU A 123 -27.68 -4.39 -18.89
C LEU A 123 -26.55 -3.84 -18.02
N THR A 124 -26.92 -3.34 -16.84
CA THR A 124 -26.01 -2.79 -15.83
C THR A 124 -25.05 -3.88 -15.37
N LEU A 125 -23.83 -3.87 -15.91
CA LEU A 125 -22.73 -4.72 -15.43
C LEU A 125 -22.42 -4.49 -13.93
N ASP A 126 -22.93 -3.39 -13.37
CA ASP A 126 -22.77 -3.01 -11.97
C ASP A 126 -23.53 -3.94 -11.02
N ASP A 127 -24.72 -4.43 -11.35
CA ASP A 127 -25.53 -5.18 -10.37
C ASP A 127 -25.00 -6.59 -10.15
N ALA A 128 -24.61 -7.31 -11.22
CA ALA A 128 -24.07 -8.67 -11.12
C ALA A 128 -22.67 -8.72 -10.47
N VAL A 129 -21.81 -7.74 -10.76
CA VAL A 129 -20.51 -7.61 -10.10
C VAL A 129 -20.71 -7.19 -8.64
N THR A 130 -21.65 -6.28 -8.37
CA THR A 130 -21.99 -5.88 -7.00
C THR A 130 -22.58 -7.04 -6.22
N GLU A 131 -23.41 -7.91 -6.82
CA GLU A 131 -23.95 -9.11 -6.20
C GLU A 131 -22.88 -10.17 -5.90
N ASP A 132 -21.98 -10.50 -6.84
CA ASP A 132 -20.90 -11.48 -6.58
C ASP A 132 -19.89 -10.95 -5.54
N VAL A 133 -19.57 -9.65 -5.58
CA VAL A 133 -18.71 -9.00 -4.57
C VAL A 133 -19.44 -8.90 -3.21
N ASN A 134 -20.76 -8.65 -3.18
CA ASN A 134 -21.55 -8.67 -1.95
C ASN A 134 -21.68 -10.09 -1.39
N ALA A 135 -21.81 -11.11 -2.24
CA ALA A 135 -21.88 -12.51 -1.82
C ALA A 135 -20.58 -13.00 -1.17
N ARG A 136 -19.42 -12.49 -1.64
CA ARG A 136 -18.10 -12.88 -1.11
C ARG A 136 -17.58 -11.98 0.02
N LEU A 137 -17.82 -10.67 -0.07
CA LEU A 137 -17.26 -9.68 0.87
C LEU A 137 -18.28 -9.22 1.92
N GLY A 138 -19.58 -9.28 1.60
CA GLY A 138 -20.65 -8.67 2.39
C GLY A 138 -20.62 -7.13 2.40
N VAL A 139 -21.62 -6.54 3.03
CA VAL A 139 -21.62 -5.13 3.47
C VAL A 139 -21.35 -5.07 4.97
N ALA A 140 -20.76 -3.98 5.46
CA ALA A 140 -20.56 -3.80 6.89
C ALA A 140 -21.92 -3.66 7.60
N THR A 141 -22.11 -4.42 8.69
CA THR A 141 -23.35 -4.35 9.48
C THR A 141 -23.43 -3.04 10.29
N ALA A 142 -24.62 -2.65 10.75
CA ALA A 142 -24.79 -1.48 11.62
C ALA A 142 -23.90 -1.57 12.87
N LYS A 143 -23.82 -2.76 13.50
CA LYS A 143 -22.93 -3.00 14.65
C LYS A 143 -21.46 -2.80 14.28
N GLU A 144 -21.01 -3.36 13.16
CA GLU A 144 -19.62 -3.17 12.70
C GLU A 144 -19.29 -1.69 12.42
N ILE A 145 -20.25 -0.92 11.90
CA ILE A 145 -20.07 0.52 11.66
C ILE A 145 -19.88 1.27 12.98
N GLU A 146 -20.72 0.99 13.99
CA GLU A 146 -20.56 1.60 15.32
C GLU A 146 -19.25 1.14 15.99
N ASP A 147 -18.90 -0.14 15.88
CA ASP A 147 -17.65 -0.67 16.43
C ASP A 147 -16.42 -0.02 15.80
N ILE A 148 -16.42 0.22 14.48
CA ILE A 148 -15.36 0.94 13.77
C ILE A 148 -15.25 2.39 14.26
N LEU A 149 -16.38 3.10 14.38
CA LEU A 149 -16.38 4.48 14.85
C LEU A 149 -15.93 4.59 16.31
N ALA A 150 -16.39 3.69 17.17
CA ALA A 150 -15.94 3.61 18.56
C ALA A 150 -14.44 3.31 18.63
N ALA A 151 -13.95 2.31 17.89
CA ALA A 151 -12.52 1.97 17.87
C ALA A 151 -11.65 3.11 17.34
N HIS A 152 -12.11 3.82 16.31
CA HIS A 152 -11.44 5.01 15.81
C HIS A 152 -11.37 6.09 16.89
N ARG A 153 -12.50 6.39 17.56
CA ARG A 153 -12.60 7.39 18.65
C ARG A 153 -11.64 7.09 19.79
N ASP A 154 -11.60 5.82 20.18
CA ASP A 154 -10.72 5.34 21.24
C ASP A 154 -9.26 5.34 20.79
N LYS A 155 -8.95 5.57 19.51
CA LYS A 155 -7.62 5.40 18.91
C LYS A 155 -7.14 3.94 18.99
N ASP A 156 -8.06 2.97 19.02
CA ASP A 156 -7.79 1.54 19.06
C ASP A 156 -7.82 0.93 17.65
N PHE A 157 -6.72 1.12 16.93
CA PHE A 157 -6.65 0.71 15.52
C PHE A 157 -6.43 -0.80 15.37
N LEU A 158 -5.95 -1.50 16.41
CA LEU A 158 -5.88 -2.96 16.39
C LEU A 158 -7.30 -3.54 16.42
N ARG A 159 -8.16 -3.04 17.31
CA ARG A 159 -9.59 -3.42 17.34
C ARG A 159 -10.32 -3.05 16.06
N LEU A 160 -10.10 -1.83 15.54
CA LEU A 160 -10.73 -1.36 14.31
C LEU A 160 -10.43 -2.28 13.11
N LEU A 161 -9.17 -2.72 12.99
CA LEU A 161 -8.72 -3.59 11.90
C LEU A 161 -8.82 -5.08 12.22
N LYS A 162 -9.39 -5.45 13.39
CA LYS A 162 -9.50 -6.83 13.88
C LYS A 162 -8.15 -7.56 13.87
N LEU A 163 -7.08 -6.84 14.22
CA LEU A 163 -5.72 -7.39 14.35
C LEU A 163 -5.58 -8.14 15.67
N ARG A 164 -4.53 -8.95 15.79
CA ARG A 164 -4.14 -9.54 17.06
C ARG A 164 -3.85 -8.43 18.09
N GLU A 165 -4.05 -8.77 19.36
CA GLU A 165 -3.73 -7.89 20.48
C GLU A 165 -2.21 -7.66 20.58
N VAL A 166 -1.82 -6.67 21.39
CA VAL A 166 -0.42 -6.34 21.63
C VAL A 166 0.35 -7.59 22.11
N PRO A 167 1.44 -7.98 21.43
CA PRO A 167 2.25 -9.16 21.78
C PRO A 167 3.18 -8.83 22.95
N ILE A 168 2.62 -8.70 24.15
CA ILE A 168 3.32 -8.37 25.38
C ILE A 168 3.52 -9.60 26.28
N ASP A 169 4.71 -9.77 26.82
CA ASP A 169 5.02 -10.83 27.79
C ASP A 169 4.73 -10.42 29.24
N SER A 170 4.94 -11.36 30.17
CA SER A 170 4.73 -11.14 31.61
C SER A 170 5.71 -10.14 32.24
N LEU A 171 6.81 -9.80 31.55
CA LEU A 171 7.78 -8.79 32.00
C LEU A 171 7.46 -7.41 31.43
N GLY A 172 6.46 -7.31 30.55
CA GLY A 172 6.05 -6.09 29.89
C GLY A 172 6.85 -5.79 28.63
N LYS A 173 7.66 -6.73 28.11
CA LYS A 173 8.37 -6.59 26.83
C LYS A 173 7.40 -6.86 25.68
N VAL A 174 7.46 -6.07 24.62
CA VAL A 174 6.62 -6.22 23.43
C VAL A 174 7.45 -6.67 22.23
N GLU A 175 7.00 -7.73 21.56
CA GLU A 175 7.67 -8.29 20.37
C GLU A 175 6.76 -8.20 19.14
N TRP A 176 6.97 -7.17 18.32
CA TRP A 176 6.16 -6.93 17.13
C TRP A 176 6.57 -7.77 15.92
N SER A 177 7.69 -8.49 15.99
CA SER A 177 8.13 -9.33 14.87
C SER A 177 7.03 -10.29 14.43
N GLY A 178 6.74 -10.31 13.12
CA GLY A 178 5.67 -11.12 12.54
C GLY A 178 4.24 -10.64 12.80
N HIS A 179 4.03 -9.57 13.58
CA HIS A 179 2.71 -8.99 13.84
C HIS A 179 2.16 -8.23 12.62
N GLU A 180 0.87 -8.36 12.35
CA GLU A 180 0.18 -7.75 11.21
C GLU A 180 0.26 -6.21 11.24
N ALA A 181 0.24 -5.64 12.43
CA ALA A 181 0.29 -4.18 12.64
C ALA A 181 1.60 -3.51 12.20
N VAL A 182 2.68 -4.28 11.99
CA VAL A 182 3.93 -3.76 11.42
C VAL A 182 4.06 -4.02 9.92
N LYS A 183 3.14 -4.80 9.32
CA LYS A 183 3.12 -5.12 7.90
C LYS A 183 2.24 -4.11 7.14
N THR A 184 2.88 -3.18 6.41
CA THR A 184 2.17 -2.12 5.66
C THR A 184 1.14 -2.68 4.68
N ASN A 185 1.48 -3.76 3.97
CA ASN A 185 0.57 -4.39 3.00
C ASN A 185 -0.68 -5.00 3.66
N GLU A 186 -0.53 -5.59 4.84
CA GLU A 186 -1.65 -6.18 5.59
C GLU A 186 -2.61 -5.08 6.08
N ILE A 187 -2.08 -3.98 6.62
CA ILE A 187 -2.87 -2.81 7.00
C ILE A 187 -3.61 -2.26 5.78
N ALA A 188 -2.90 -2.05 4.66
CA ALA A 188 -3.49 -1.53 3.42
C ALA A 188 -4.62 -2.43 2.91
N MET A 189 -4.40 -3.75 2.90
CA MET A 189 -5.40 -4.73 2.49
C MET A 189 -6.64 -4.67 3.37
N ARG A 190 -6.48 -4.71 4.70
CA ARG A 190 -7.61 -4.65 5.64
C ARG A 190 -8.40 -3.35 5.53
N CYS A 191 -7.71 -2.21 5.46
CA CYS A 191 -8.36 -0.92 5.24
C CYS A 191 -9.11 -0.88 3.90
N LYS A 192 -8.54 -1.47 2.84
CA LYS A 192 -9.19 -1.52 1.52
C LYS A 192 -10.45 -2.38 1.55
N LEU A 193 -10.39 -3.56 2.18
CA LEU A 193 -11.55 -4.45 2.32
C LEU A 193 -12.67 -3.81 3.14
N LEU A 194 -12.35 -3.18 4.28
CA LEU A 194 -13.33 -2.42 5.07
C LEU A 194 -13.91 -1.25 4.29
N SER A 195 -13.07 -0.49 3.57
CA SER A 195 -13.53 0.64 2.74
C SER A 195 -14.51 0.21 1.66
N LEU A 196 -14.32 -0.98 1.06
CA LEU A 196 -15.24 -1.55 0.07
C LEU A 196 -16.58 -1.98 0.69
N ARG A 197 -16.57 -2.50 1.93
CA ARG A 197 -17.77 -2.89 2.68
C ARG A 197 -18.59 -1.70 3.20
N LEU A 198 -17.94 -0.54 3.34
CA LEU A 198 -18.53 0.72 3.80
C LEU A 198 -18.88 1.67 2.65
N ASP A 199 -18.61 1.27 1.41
CA ASP A 199 -18.81 2.14 0.27
C ASP A 199 -20.28 2.53 0.11
N LYS A 200 -20.54 3.83 -0.10
CA LYS A 200 -21.89 4.39 -0.21
C LYS A 200 -22.73 3.77 -1.33
N SER A 201 -22.11 3.23 -2.38
CA SER A 201 -22.82 2.55 -3.47
C SER A 201 -23.39 1.21 -3.05
N ARG A 202 -22.88 0.63 -1.94
CA ARG A 202 -23.22 -0.71 -1.45
C ARG A 202 -23.89 -0.68 -0.07
N ASN A 203 -23.50 0.27 0.78
CA ASN A 203 -23.93 0.37 2.17
C ASN A 203 -24.80 1.61 2.39
N ALA A 204 -26.10 1.38 2.60
CA ALA A 204 -27.09 2.44 2.80
C ALA A 204 -27.13 3.00 4.24
N HIS A 205 -26.31 2.49 5.17
CA HIS A 205 -26.32 2.95 6.55
C HIS A 205 -25.82 4.39 6.67
N ALA A 206 -26.56 5.24 7.41
CA ALA A 206 -26.29 6.68 7.50
C ALA A 206 -24.86 7.02 7.98
N LYS A 207 -24.29 6.20 8.87
CA LYS A 207 -22.93 6.37 9.40
C LYS A 207 -21.82 5.68 8.58
N ALA A 208 -22.16 4.93 7.52
CA ALA A 208 -21.17 4.23 6.71
C ALA A 208 -20.11 5.20 6.09
N PRO A 209 -20.47 6.40 5.58
CA PRO A 209 -19.48 7.36 5.09
C PRO A 209 -18.50 7.84 6.17
N ALA A 210 -18.97 8.07 7.39
CA ALA A 210 -18.12 8.46 8.51
C ALA A 210 -17.16 7.33 8.90
N ALA A 211 -17.65 6.09 8.96
CA ALA A 211 -16.80 4.91 9.20
C ALA A 211 -15.80 4.68 8.07
N GLN A 212 -16.18 4.89 6.80
CA GLN A 212 -15.26 4.79 5.67
C GLN A 212 -14.13 5.83 5.78
N ARG A 213 -14.47 7.07 6.19
CA ARG A 213 -13.49 8.12 6.47
C ARG A 213 -12.57 7.77 7.64
N ALA A 214 -13.09 7.15 8.71
CA ALA A 214 -12.30 6.64 9.82
C ALA A 214 -11.28 5.60 9.34
N VAL A 215 -11.71 4.62 8.54
CA VAL A 215 -10.82 3.59 7.97
C VAL A 215 -9.73 4.21 7.09
N LYS A 216 -10.06 5.24 6.29
CA LYS A 216 -9.08 5.95 5.49
C LYS A 216 -8.07 6.73 6.36
N ASN A 217 -8.53 7.42 7.40
CA ASN A 217 -7.63 8.12 8.33
C ASN A 217 -6.68 7.13 9.02
N VAL A 218 -7.17 5.96 9.45
CA VAL A 218 -6.31 4.88 9.99
C VAL A 218 -5.30 4.39 8.97
N LEU A 219 -5.69 4.21 7.70
CA LEU A 219 -4.76 3.82 6.65
C LEU A 219 -3.62 4.84 6.52
N ASP A 220 -3.94 6.13 6.46
CA ASP A 220 -2.93 7.19 6.32
C ASP A 220 -2.01 7.22 7.56
N LEU A 221 -2.58 7.19 8.77
CA LEU A 221 -1.85 7.19 10.04
C LEU A 221 -0.96 5.95 10.21
N LEU A 222 -1.45 4.76 9.89
CA LEU A 222 -0.68 3.55 10.01
C LEU A 222 0.28 3.34 8.83
N SER A 223 0.09 3.98 7.67
CA SER A 223 1.06 3.86 6.57
C SER A 223 2.33 4.63 6.84
N HIS A 224 2.25 5.71 7.63
CA HIS A 224 3.40 6.51 8.02
C HIS A 224 4.08 5.95 9.29
N LYS A 225 5.42 5.86 9.28
CA LYS A 225 6.20 5.15 10.30
C LYS A 225 6.04 5.73 11.70
N ASP A 226 6.11 7.06 11.83
CA ASP A 226 6.13 7.71 13.14
C ASP A 226 4.76 7.69 13.82
N THR A 227 3.71 8.03 13.07
CA THR A 227 2.32 7.91 13.51
C THR A 227 1.98 6.46 13.82
N ARG A 228 2.40 5.48 13.00
CA ARG A 228 2.25 4.05 13.33
C ARG A 228 2.87 3.74 14.70
N LYS A 229 4.11 4.15 14.93
CA LYS A 229 4.81 3.94 16.22
C LYS A 229 4.05 4.59 17.38
N GLU A 230 3.53 5.80 17.20
CA GLU A 230 2.72 6.51 18.21
C GLU A 230 1.45 5.72 18.57
N TYR A 231 0.65 5.32 17.59
CA TYR A 231 -0.61 4.60 17.83
C TYR A 231 -0.39 3.20 18.39
N LEU A 232 0.66 2.51 17.96
CA LEU A 232 1.02 1.23 18.57
C LEU A 232 1.55 1.42 19.99
N THR A 233 2.23 2.52 20.31
CA THR A 233 2.58 2.87 21.71
C THR A 233 1.33 3.10 22.56
N LEU A 234 0.29 3.76 22.02
CA LEU A 234 -1.00 3.90 22.71
C LEU A 234 -1.68 2.55 22.93
N ALA A 235 -1.59 1.62 21.97
CA ALA A 235 -2.09 0.26 22.15
C ALA A 235 -1.34 -0.47 23.28
N VAL A 236 0.00 -0.37 23.33
CA VAL A 236 0.81 -0.94 24.43
C VAL A 236 0.39 -0.34 25.77
N ARG A 237 0.21 0.98 25.85
CA ARG A 237 -0.21 1.67 27.10
C ARG A 237 -1.51 1.10 27.65
N ARG A 238 -2.54 1.01 26.81
CA ARG A 238 -3.82 0.39 27.20
C ARG A 238 -3.64 -1.05 27.68
N LYS A 239 -2.89 -1.86 26.92
CA LYS A 239 -2.69 -3.26 27.29
C LYS A 239 -1.96 -3.41 28.62
N VAL A 240 -0.97 -2.56 28.87
CA VAL A 240 -0.23 -2.54 30.13
C VAL A 240 -1.14 -2.10 31.28
N GLU A 241 -2.03 -1.13 31.08
CA GLU A 241 -3.02 -0.72 32.09
C GLU A 241 -3.99 -1.86 32.44
N GLU A 242 -4.49 -2.59 31.44
CA GLU A 242 -5.28 -3.81 31.64
C GLU A 242 -4.52 -4.85 32.47
N LEU A 243 -3.28 -5.17 32.07
CA LEU A 243 -2.46 -6.17 32.75
C LEU A 243 -2.06 -5.76 34.18
N ARG A 244 -1.92 -4.44 34.43
CA ARG A 244 -1.72 -3.91 35.79
C ARG A 244 -2.98 -4.05 36.63
N ALA A 245 -4.15 -3.76 36.07
CA ALA A 245 -5.42 -3.94 36.77
C ALA A 245 -5.66 -5.42 37.12
N GLU A 246 -5.20 -6.33 36.28
CA GLU A 246 -5.22 -7.79 36.51
C GLU A 246 -4.11 -8.29 37.45
N GLY A 247 -3.19 -7.42 37.88
CA GLY A 247 -2.04 -7.79 38.73
C GLY A 247 -0.97 -8.63 38.03
N LYS A 248 -1.02 -8.75 36.70
CA LYS A 248 -0.07 -9.52 35.88
C LYS A 248 1.24 -8.78 35.61
N ILE A 249 1.21 -7.44 35.64
CA ILE A 249 2.38 -6.57 35.56
C ILE A 249 2.41 -5.68 36.80
N GLN A 250 3.56 -5.62 37.48
CA GLN A 250 3.73 -4.83 38.70
C GLN A 250 4.34 -3.45 38.43
N GLY A 251 3.92 -2.46 39.22
CA GLY A 251 4.64 -1.18 39.39
C GLY A 251 4.39 -0.09 38.35
N GLY A 252 5.09 1.03 38.55
CA GLY A 252 5.19 2.16 37.63
C GLY A 252 6.41 2.04 36.71
N GLY A 253 6.28 2.43 35.44
CA GLY A 253 7.33 2.37 34.42
C GLY A 253 6.96 3.17 33.18
N HIS A 254 7.97 3.58 32.40
CA HIS A 254 7.76 4.30 31.14
C HIS A 254 7.31 3.30 30.06
N VAL A 255 6.18 3.58 29.41
CA VAL A 255 5.64 2.70 28.37
C VAL A 255 5.92 3.29 26.99
N SER A 256 6.63 2.51 26.18
CA SER A 256 6.93 2.83 24.78
C SER A 256 6.37 1.76 23.84
N PHE A 257 6.59 1.97 22.54
CA PHE A 257 6.31 0.99 21.49
C PHE A 257 6.90 -0.40 21.79
N THR A 258 8.03 -0.49 22.49
CA THR A 258 8.73 -1.77 22.77
C THR A 258 8.37 -2.39 24.11
N GLY A 259 7.49 -1.75 24.90
CA GLY A 259 7.02 -2.28 26.17
C GLY A 259 7.23 -1.35 27.36
N VAL A 260 7.27 -1.94 28.55
CA VAL A 260 7.45 -1.24 29.83
C VAL A 260 8.92 -1.21 30.21
N HIS A 261 9.43 -0.01 30.48
CA HIS A 261 10.81 0.25 30.89
C HIS A 261 10.85 0.74 32.33
N TYR A 262 11.79 0.22 33.12
CA TYR A 262 11.92 0.52 34.55
C TYR A 262 13.28 1.16 34.87
N GLY A 263 13.35 1.89 35.98
CA GLY A 263 14.60 2.47 36.49
C GLY A 263 15.35 3.33 35.46
N SER A 264 16.64 3.06 35.29
CA SER A 264 17.50 3.74 34.30
C SER A 264 17.04 3.50 32.86
N GLY A 265 16.47 2.33 32.55
CA GLY A 265 15.91 2.01 31.24
C GLY A 265 14.73 2.93 30.87
N ALA A 266 13.90 3.30 31.84
CA ALA A 266 12.80 4.23 31.63
C ALA A 266 13.29 5.62 31.19
N ALA A 267 14.34 6.13 31.85
CA ALA A 267 14.94 7.42 31.53
C ALA A 267 15.64 7.39 30.16
N ALA A 268 16.38 6.32 29.86
CA ALA A 268 17.06 6.14 28.59
C ALA A 268 16.08 6.09 27.40
N THR A 269 15.00 5.31 27.53
CA THR A 269 13.97 5.21 26.47
C THR A 269 13.27 6.55 26.26
N ARG A 270 12.94 7.28 27.34
CA ARG A 270 12.33 8.62 27.22
C ARG A 270 13.26 9.60 26.50
N ALA A 271 14.53 9.66 26.88
CA ALA A 271 15.51 10.50 26.22
C ALA A 271 15.72 10.12 24.74
N ALA A 272 15.68 8.82 24.42
CA ALA A 272 15.77 8.35 23.04
C ALA A 272 14.55 8.74 22.19
N GLU A 273 13.34 8.74 22.77
CA GLU A 273 12.12 9.20 22.09
C GLU A 273 12.10 10.72 21.87
N GLU A 274 12.55 11.50 22.85
CA GLU A 274 12.63 12.97 22.75
C GLU A 274 13.65 13.43 21.71
N ASN A 275 14.77 12.71 21.56
CA ASN A 275 15.83 13.01 20.59
C ASN A 275 15.63 12.32 19.23
N TYR A 276 14.53 11.59 19.04
CA TYR A 276 14.28 10.88 17.80
C TYR A 276 13.93 11.86 16.67
N VAL A 277 14.77 11.90 15.64
CA VAL A 277 14.51 12.64 14.40
C VAL A 277 14.29 11.65 13.27
N SER A 278 13.06 11.62 12.74
CA SER A 278 12.71 10.76 11.62
C SER A 278 13.33 11.28 10.33
N LYS A 279 13.87 10.37 9.50
CA LYS A 279 14.29 10.71 8.13
C LYS A 279 13.11 10.99 7.19
N ASP A 280 11.89 10.60 7.57
CA ASP A 280 10.64 10.81 6.81
C ASP A 280 10.02 12.20 7.00
N MET A 281 10.70 13.13 7.70
CA MET A 281 10.27 14.53 7.90
C MET A 281 10.05 15.34 6.61
N LEU A 282 10.38 14.78 5.44
CA LEU A 282 10.12 15.38 4.12
C LEU A 282 8.66 15.22 3.65
N ASN A 283 7.91 14.28 4.22
CA ASN A 283 6.47 14.14 3.97
C ASN A 283 5.68 14.71 5.15
N GLU A 284 4.60 15.42 4.84
CA GLU A 284 3.69 15.94 5.87
C GLU A 284 3.10 14.77 6.67
N MET A 285 3.31 14.77 7.98
CA MET A 285 2.80 13.71 8.86
C MET A 285 1.27 13.69 8.83
N PRO A 286 0.64 12.53 8.57
CA PRO A 286 -0.81 12.42 8.63
C PRO A 286 -1.32 12.77 10.02
N THR A 287 -2.45 13.47 10.10
CA THR A 287 -3.05 13.89 11.36
C THR A 287 -4.32 13.10 11.67
N TYR A 288 -4.57 12.91 12.96
CA TYR A 288 -5.79 12.29 13.43
C TYR A 288 -6.98 13.20 13.16
N ASP A 289 -7.99 12.64 12.50
CA ASP A 289 -9.17 13.41 12.11
C ASP A 289 -10.28 13.27 13.14
N GLU A 290 -10.23 14.13 14.16
CA GLU A 290 -11.25 14.21 15.22
C GLU A 290 -12.63 14.61 14.69
N THR A 291 -12.69 15.27 13.53
CA THR A 291 -13.94 15.78 12.96
C THR A 291 -14.89 14.68 12.51
N ILE A 292 -14.38 13.46 12.35
CA ILE A 292 -15.16 12.26 12.02
C ILE A 292 -16.20 11.95 13.10
N HIS A 293 -15.94 12.34 14.35
CA HIS A 293 -16.81 12.07 15.49
C HIS A 293 -17.74 13.22 15.86
N LEU A 294 -17.64 14.35 15.16
CA LEU A 294 -18.51 15.49 15.42
C LEU A 294 -19.93 15.16 14.94
N ASP A 295 -20.91 15.47 15.79
CA ASP A 295 -22.30 15.36 15.40
C ASP A 295 -22.63 16.51 14.43
N MET A 296 -22.79 16.18 13.15
CA MET A 296 -23.04 17.15 12.09
C MET A 296 -24.47 17.71 12.13
N SER A 297 -25.25 17.41 13.16
CA SER A 297 -26.47 18.12 13.53
C SER A 297 -26.21 19.46 14.20
N ASP A 298 -25.00 19.70 14.72
CA ASP A 298 -24.59 20.97 15.31
C ASP A 298 -24.11 21.93 14.19
N GLU A 299 -24.80 23.06 14.02
CA GLU A 299 -24.45 24.10 13.03
C GLU A 299 -23.04 24.66 13.25
N ASN A 300 -22.54 24.70 14.49
CA ASN A 300 -21.19 25.16 14.80
C ASN A 300 -20.13 24.14 14.34
N ALA A 301 -20.42 22.84 14.47
CA ALA A 301 -19.54 21.78 13.96
C ALA A 301 -19.50 21.78 12.43
N ARG A 302 -20.64 22.02 11.77
CA ARG A 302 -20.72 22.21 10.31
C ARG A 302 -19.92 23.41 9.82
N ALA A 303 -20.02 24.56 10.51
CA ALA A 303 -19.28 25.76 10.14
C ALA A 303 -17.76 25.59 10.31
N ALA A 304 -17.31 24.94 11.39
CA ALA A 304 -15.89 24.63 11.61
C ALA A 304 -15.35 23.63 10.56
N PHE A 305 -16.16 22.65 10.16
CA PHE A 305 -15.81 21.70 9.11
C PHE A 305 -15.70 22.36 7.72
N ALA A 306 -16.65 23.24 7.37
CA ALA A 306 -16.61 23.98 6.11
C ALA A 306 -15.41 24.94 6.02
N ALA A 307 -15.02 25.55 7.14
CA ALA A 307 -13.83 26.41 7.21
C ALA A 307 -12.51 25.64 7.01
N ARG A 308 -12.45 24.37 7.42
CA ARG A 308 -11.30 23.47 7.20
C ARG A 308 -11.28 22.80 5.82
N GLY A 309 -12.45 22.61 5.19
CA GLY A 309 -12.60 22.08 3.84
C GLY A 309 -12.37 23.10 2.72
N ALA A 310 -12.19 24.39 3.06
CA ALA A 310 -11.67 25.36 2.13
C ALA A 310 -10.21 24.98 1.82
N GLU A 311 -9.98 24.37 0.66
CA GLU A 311 -8.63 24.14 0.15
C GLU A 311 -7.78 25.40 0.41
N PRO A 312 -6.56 25.27 0.96
CA PRO A 312 -5.64 26.39 0.89
C PRO A 312 -5.50 26.72 -0.59
N LYS A 313 -6.03 27.89 -1.00
CA LYS A 313 -5.74 28.44 -2.33
C LYS A 313 -4.26 28.21 -2.54
N LYS A 314 -3.90 27.43 -3.57
CA LYS A 314 -2.51 27.20 -3.96
C LYS A 314 -1.84 28.56 -4.06
N SER A 315 -1.22 29.03 -2.98
CA SER A 315 -0.31 30.15 -3.02
C SER A 315 0.84 29.59 -3.80
N SER A 316 0.94 29.99 -5.08
CA SER A 316 2.06 29.65 -5.93
C SER A 316 3.32 29.77 -5.09
N ALA A 317 4.08 28.68 -4.97
CA ALA A 317 5.38 28.72 -4.32
C ALA A 317 6.14 29.96 -4.84
N PRO A 318 6.80 30.74 -3.98
CA PRO A 318 7.56 31.89 -4.43
C PRO A 318 8.53 31.39 -5.51
N LYS A 319 8.42 31.93 -6.72
CA LYS A 319 9.31 31.59 -7.84
C LYS A 319 10.73 31.85 -7.37
N VAL A 320 11.46 30.78 -7.06
CA VAL A 320 12.88 30.86 -6.78
C VAL A 320 13.55 31.35 -8.05
N ASP A 321 14.07 32.57 -8.02
CA ASP A 321 14.77 33.15 -9.17
C ASP A 321 16.11 32.43 -9.38
N VAL A 322 16.10 31.48 -10.30
CA VAL A 322 17.24 30.62 -10.66
C VAL A 322 18.36 31.41 -11.35
N SER A 323 18.13 32.68 -11.70
CA SER A 323 19.11 33.57 -12.35
C SER A 323 20.33 33.81 -11.45
N SER A 324 20.13 33.91 -10.14
CA SER A 324 21.18 34.05 -9.12
C SER A 324 22.09 32.81 -9.01
N ILE A 325 21.50 31.62 -9.16
CA ILE A 325 22.22 30.34 -9.06
C ILE A 325 23.05 30.11 -10.33
N ARG A 326 22.50 30.43 -11.51
CA ARG A 326 23.22 30.33 -12.79
C ARG A 326 24.41 31.29 -12.86
N ALA A 327 24.27 32.50 -12.31
CA ALA A 327 25.37 33.48 -12.22
C ALA A 327 26.51 33.02 -11.28
N LYS A 328 26.19 32.38 -10.15
CA LYS A 328 27.19 31.82 -9.21
C LYS A 328 27.93 30.59 -9.74
N LEU A 329 27.30 29.80 -10.61
CA LEU A 329 27.95 28.65 -11.27
C LEU A 329 28.91 29.09 -12.38
N ALA A 330 28.60 30.17 -13.10
CA ALA A 330 29.48 30.73 -14.13
C ALA A 330 30.75 31.40 -13.56
N SER A 331 30.72 31.86 -12.31
CA SER A 331 31.91 32.46 -11.67
C SER A 331 32.90 31.45 -11.09
N LYS A 332 32.50 30.17 -10.94
CA LYS A 332 33.36 29.10 -10.38
C LYS A 332 34.16 28.31 -11.43
N THR A 333 33.94 28.55 -12.73
CA THR A 333 34.67 27.86 -13.81
C THR A 333 35.97 28.55 -14.25
N LYS A 334 36.37 29.66 -13.61
CA LYS A 334 37.71 30.22 -13.82
C LYS A 334 38.74 29.42 -13.01
N LYS A 335 39.45 28.51 -13.69
CA LYS A 335 40.65 27.84 -13.15
C LYS A 335 41.65 28.87 -12.60
N PRO A 336 42.33 28.60 -11.46
CA PRO A 336 43.43 29.45 -11.02
C PRO A 336 44.58 29.37 -12.05
N ARG A 337 45.04 30.55 -12.50
CA ARG A 337 46.34 30.68 -13.17
C ARG A 337 47.41 30.50 -12.09
N PHE A 338 48.10 29.36 -12.11
CA PHE A 338 49.38 29.25 -11.42
C PHE A 338 50.38 30.15 -12.17
N MET A 339 50.97 31.09 -11.43
CA MET A 339 52.26 31.71 -11.79
C MET A 339 53.37 30.74 -11.43
#